data_AF-A0A969A3R9-F1
#
_entry.id   AF-A0A969A3R9-F1
#
_cell.length_a   1.000
_cell.length_b   1.000
_cell.length_c   1.000
_cell.angle_alpha   90.00
_cell.angle_beta   90.00
_cell.angle_gamma   90.00
#
_symmetry.space_group_name_H-M   'P 1'
#
loop_
_entity.id
_entity.type
_entity.pdbx_description
1 polymer ?
#
loop_
_entity_poly.entity_id
_entity_poly.type
_entity_poly.pdbx_seq_one_letter_code
_entity_poly.pdbx_strand_id
1 'polypeptide(L)' 'MLLAAELWAEARKMGQPTADAKALDGDVILSAQARLLCDEKTEVIVATTNVAHLSRFITASHWQSIG' A
#
# COMPACT_ATOMS: atom_id res chain seq x y z
N MET A 1 -9.96 1.67 8.22
CA MET A 1 -8.71 1.32 8.95
C MET A 1 -8.47 -0.18 9.12
N LEU A 2 -9.49 -1.06 9.06
CA LEU A 2 -9.30 -2.51 9.20
C LEU A 2 -8.27 -3.10 8.22
N LEU A 3 -8.45 -2.86 6.91
CA LEU A 3 -7.54 -3.38 5.88
C LEU A 3 -6.09 -2.94 6.10
N ALA A 4 -5.85 -1.71 6.56
CA ALA A 4 -4.50 -1.24 6.86
C ALA A 4 -3.86 -2.05 8.00
N ALA A 5 -4.63 -2.37 9.06
CA ALA A 5 -4.15 -3.19 10.16
C ALA A 5 -3.84 -4.63 9.72
N GLU A 6 -4.66 -5.19 8.81
CA GLU A 6 -4.44 -6.52 8.24
C GLU A 6 -3.15 -6.58 7.42
N LEU A 7 -2.94 -5.64 6.49
CA LEU A 7 -1.72 -5.54 5.70
C LEU A 7 -0.47 -5.33 6.56
N TRP A 8 -0.57 -4.51 7.60
CA TRP A 8 0.52 -4.31 8.56
C TRP A 8 0.87 -5.59 9.32
N ALA A 9 -0.14 -6.35 9.75
CA ALA A 9 0.07 -7.61 10.45
C ALA A 9 0.66 -8.68 9.53
N GLU A 10 0.19 -8.76 8.28
CA GLU A 10 0.71 -9.68 7.27
C GLU A 10 2.18 -9.41 6.94
N ALA A 11 2.54 -8.15 6.68
CA ALA A 11 3.92 -7.75 6.38
C ALA A 11 4.89 -8.16 7.50
N ARG A 12 4.47 -8.05 8.76
CA ARG A 12 5.25 -8.51 9.92
C ARG A 12 5.38 -10.03 9.99
N LYS A 13 4.28 -10.76 9.76
CA LYS A 13 4.31 -12.23 9.74
C LYS A 13 5.26 -12.76 8.66
N MET A 14 5.41 -12.04 7.56
CA MET A 14 6.35 -12.35 6.48
C MET A 14 7.80 -11.90 6.77
N GLY A 15 8.09 -11.36 7.96
CA GLY A 15 9.43 -10.90 8.34
C GLY A 15 9.85 -9.59 7.67
N GLN A 16 8.92 -8.83 7.10
CA GLN A 16 9.17 -7.58 6.41
C GLN A 16 8.35 -6.44 7.01
N PRO A 17 8.61 -6.07 8.28
CA PRO A 17 7.89 -4.99 8.95
C PRO A 17 8.03 -3.68 8.17
N THR A 18 6.95 -2.90 8.13
CA THR A 18 6.89 -1.64 7.39
C THR A 18 7.19 -0.43 8.29
N ALA A 19 6.94 -0.55 9.59
CA ALA A 19 7.25 0.46 10.62
C ALA A 19 7.60 -0.18 11.97
N ASP A 20 7.70 0.61 13.04
CA ASP A 20 7.82 0.12 14.42
C ASP A 20 6.56 -0.66 14.88
N ALA A 21 6.70 -1.61 15.81
CA ALA A 21 5.60 -2.46 16.30
C ALA A 21 4.45 -1.68 16.97
N LYS A 22 4.71 -0.45 17.42
CA LYS A 22 3.71 0.44 18.00
C LYS A 22 3.16 1.48 17.02
N ALA A 23 3.56 1.41 15.75
CA ALA A 23 3.16 2.35 14.70
C ALA A 23 2.56 1.63 13.50
N LEU A 24 1.49 2.22 12.95
CA LEU A 24 0.93 1.82 11.67
C LEU A 24 1.58 2.67 10.57
N ASP A 25 2.13 2.03 9.54
CA ASP A 25 2.82 2.73 8.46
C ASP A 25 1.84 3.50 7.56
N GLY A 26 2.20 4.73 7.19
CA GLY A 26 1.51 5.54 6.20
C GLY A 26 1.42 4.88 4.82
N ASP A 27 2.48 4.18 4.37
CA ASP A 27 2.46 3.45 3.09
C ASP A 27 1.40 2.35 3.11
N VAL A 28 1.24 1.68 4.25
CA VAL A 28 0.22 0.63 4.44
C VAL A 28 -1.19 1.25 4.51
N ILE A 29 -1.36 2.38 5.17
CA ILE A 29 -2.64 3.10 5.23
C ILE A 29 -3.05 3.54 3.82
N LEU A 30 -2.14 4.20 3.08
CA LEU A 30 -2.41 4.67 1.72
C LEU A 30 -2.76 3.51 0.79
N SER A 31 -1.99 2.42 0.85
CA SER A 31 -2.26 1.21 0.06
C SER A 31 -3.62 0.60 0.38
N ALA A 32 -4.01 0.54 1.65
CA ALA A 32 -5.31 0.04 2.04
C ALA A 32 -6.45 0.95 1.52
N GLN A 33 -6.30 2.27 1.59
CA GLN A 33 -7.31 3.18 1.04
C GLN A 33 -7.42 3.02 -0.48
N ALA A 34 -6.30 2.94 -1.19
CA ALA A 34 -6.28 2.73 -2.63
C ALA A 34 -6.94 1.40 -3.03
N ARG A 35 -6.65 0.30 -2.31
CA ARG A 35 -7.30 -1.01 -2.53
C ARG A 35 -8.82 -0.98 -2.35
N LEU A 36 -9.32 -0.18 -1.41
CA LEU A 36 -10.78 -0.06 -1.19
C LEU A 36 -11.49 0.71 -2.31
N LEU A 37 -10.75 1.51 -3.09
CA LEU A 37 -11.27 2.21 -4.26
C LEU A 37 -11.19 1.35 -5.53
N CYS A 38 -10.41 0.26 -5.52
CA CYS A 38 -10.38 -0.68 -6.63
C CYS A 38 -11.68 -1.48 -6.69
N ASP A 39 -12.25 -1.59 -7.89
CA ASP A 39 -13.34 -2.51 -8.21
C ASP A 39 -13.16 -3.08 -9.61
N GLU A 40 -14.12 -3.88 -10.09
CA GLU A 40 -14.03 -4.52 -11.43
C GLU A 40 -13.95 -3.53 -12.58
N LYS A 41 -14.33 -2.26 -12.37
CA LYS A 41 -14.38 -1.21 -13.39
C LYS A 41 -13.36 -0.10 -13.15
N THR A 42 -12.72 -0.09 -11.99
CA THR A 42 -11.88 1.01 -11.53
C THR A 42 -10.52 0.46 -11.13
N GLU A 43 -9.52 0.69 -11.98
CA GLU A 43 -8.12 0.49 -11.64
C GLU A 43 -7.60 1.71 -10.87
N VAL A 44 -6.88 1.45 -9.78
CA VAL A 44 -6.24 2.50 -8.97
C VAL A 44 -4.74 2.29 -8.98
N ILE A 45 -4.01 3.33 -9.38
CA ILE A 45 -2.55 3.38 -9.35
C ILE A 45 -2.12 4.49 -8.39
N VAL A 46 -1.26 4.15 -7.43
CA VAL A 46 -0.64 5.16 -6.56
C VAL A 46 0.57 5.76 -7.27
N ALA A 47 0.43 7.01 -7.72
CA ALA A 47 1.54 7.79 -8.26
C ALA A 47 2.51 8.20 -7.13
N THR A 48 3.74 7.72 -7.17
CA THR A 48 4.70 7.93 -6.07
C THR A 48 6.15 7.84 -6.55
N THR A 49 7.08 8.40 -5.79
CA THR A 49 8.52 8.11 -5.93
C THR A 49 8.97 6.92 -5.08
N ASN A 50 8.17 6.52 -4.07
CA ASN A 50 8.43 5.37 -3.20
C ASN A 50 7.79 4.08 -3.74
N VAL A 51 8.06 3.76 -5.00
CA VAL A 51 7.44 2.63 -5.70
C VAL A 51 7.74 1.31 -4.98
N ALA A 52 8.99 1.08 -4.59
CA ALA A 52 9.42 -0.17 -3.97
C ALA A 52 8.65 -0.53 -2.68
N HIS A 53 8.27 0.45 -1.86
CA HIS A 53 7.50 0.19 -0.64
C HIS A 53 6.02 -0.07 -0.97
N LEU A 54 5.41 0.76 -1.81
CA LEU A 54 3.98 0.71 -2.10
C LEU A 54 3.60 -0.46 -3.03
N SER A 55 4.49 -0.86 -3.94
CA SER A 55 4.29 -2.01 -4.85
C SER A 55 4.15 -3.35 -4.12
N ARG A 56 4.50 -3.41 -2.83
CA ARG A 56 4.25 -4.59 -1.98
C ARG A 56 2.76 -4.81 -1.71
N PHE A 57 1.96 -3.74 -1.79
CA PHE A 57 0.55 -3.76 -1.41
C PHE A 57 -0.36 -3.23 -2.50
N ILE A 58 0.04 -2.32 -3.39
CA ILE A 58 -0.86 -1.78 -4.41
C ILE A 58 -0.08 -1.51 -5.69
N THR A 59 -0.76 -1.45 -6.82
CA THR A 59 -0.17 -0.92 -8.06
C THR A 59 0.34 0.49 -7.79
N ALA A 60 1.64 0.67 -7.92
CA ALA A 60 2.33 1.92 -7.66
C ALA A 60 3.33 2.19 -8.78
N SER A 61 3.42 3.43 -9.22
CA SER A 61 4.28 3.82 -10.33
C SER A 61 4.76 5.26 -10.18
N HIS A 62 5.87 5.59 -10.85
CA HIS A 62 6.24 6.98 -11.04
C HIS A 62 5.18 7.70 -11.86
N TRP A 63 4.82 8.92 -11.46
CA TRP A 63 3.75 9.69 -12.11
C TRP A 63 3.99 9.89 -13.62
N GLN A 64 5.25 9.99 -14.04
CA GLN A 64 5.63 10.14 -15.46
C GLN A 64 5.36 8.90 -16.31
N SER A 65 5.20 7.74 -15.67
CA SER A 65 4.90 6.47 -16.32
C SER A 65 3.39 6.20 -16.38
N ILE A 66 2.56 7.11 -15.88
CA ILE A 66 1.10 7.02 -15.89
C ILE A 66 0.60 8.01 -16.94
N GLY A 67 0.14 7.51 -18.08
CA GLY A 67 -0.31 8.30 -19.22
C GLY A 67 -1.01 7.44 -20.26
#